data_AF-A0A7C6XAL0-F1
#
_entry.id   AF-A0A7C6XAL0-F1
#
_cell.length_a   1.000
_cell.length_b   1.000
_cell.length_c   1.000
_cell.angle_alpha   90.00
_cell.angle_beta   90.00
_cell.angle_gamma   90.00
#
_symmetry.space_group_name_H-M   'P 1'
#
loop_
_entity.id
_entity.type
_entity.pdbx_description
1 polymer ?
#
loop_
_entity_poly.entity_id
_entity_poly.type
_entity_poly.pdbx_seq_one_letter_code
_entity_poly.pdbx_strand_id
1 'polypeptide(L)'
;MRHFVRLEKVPADWSAMGALELAVRAEYATGERVRVVLPSDDPATPGTDRYSVSSTVTWTGWKRLRWDLKEFRQEGNPVGWHQIDNLTLVGECWGNPGVTQRWIDDLILRTR
;
A
#
# COMPACT_ATOMS: atom_id res chain seq x y z
N MET A 1 11.66 6.64 12.81
CA MET A 1 10.54 5.69 12.95
C MET A 1 9.80 5.60 11.62
N ARG A 2 9.44 4.39 11.16
CA ARG A 2 8.62 4.19 9.96
C ARG A 2 7.16 4.11 10.41
N HIS A 3 6.35 5.10 10.05
CA HIS A 3 4.92 5.07 10.34
C HIS A 3 4.22 4.24 9.26
N PHE A 4 3.48 3.23 9.68
CA PHE A 4 2.66 2.42 8.81
C PHE A 4 1.28 2.20 9.45
N VAL A 5 0.28 2.00 8.59
CA VAL A 5 -1.04 1.50 8.98
C VAL A 5 -1.17 0.12 8.35
N ARG A 6 -1.58 -0.87 9.15
CA ARG A 6 -1.78 -2.24 8.67
C ARG A 6 -3.21 -2.68 8.89
N LEU A 7 -3.82 -3.20 7.84
CA LEU A 7 -5.07 -3.95 7.92
C LEU A 7 -4.72 -5.42 8.01
N GLU A 8 -4.85 -5.98 9.21
CA GLU A 8 -4.60 -7.42 9.47
C GLU A 8 -5.71 -8.31 8.89
N LYS A 9 -6.90 -7.78 8.67
CA LYS A 9 -8.04 -8.51 8.11
C LYS A 9 -8.43 -7.89 6.78
N VAL A 10 -8.03 -8.55 5.71
CA VAL A 10 -8.46 -8.30 4.33
C VAL A 10 -8.97 -9.61 3.73
N PRO A 11 -9.77 -9.60 2.65
CA PRO A 11 -10.03 -10.83 1.90
C PRO A 11 -8.71 -11.49 1.51
N ALA A 12 -8.58 -12.81 1.70
CA ALA A 12 -7.35 -13.51 1.36
C ALA A 12 -7.20 -13.69 -0.16
N ASP A 13 -8.31 -13.84 -0.89
CA ASP A 13 -8.32 -14.05 -2.34
C ASP A 13 -8.76 -12.78 -3.08
N TRP A 14 -7.84 -12.23 -3.86
CA TRP A 14 -7.98 -11.06 -4.71
C TRP A 14 -7.93 -11.42 -6.21
N SER A 15 -7.94 -12.71 -6.55
CA SER A 15 -7.81 -13.18 -7.95
C SER A 15 -8.91 -12.65 -8.88
N ALA A 16 -10.10 -12.40 -8.35
CA ALA A 16 -11.22 -11.81 -9.09
C ALA A 16 -11.19 -10.27 -9.15
N MET A 17 -10.29 -9.61 -8.41
CA MET A 17 -10.25 -8.15 -8.31
C MET A 17 -9.43 -7.55 -9.45
N GLY A 18 -9.85 -6.37 -9.95
CA GLY A 18 -9.10 -5.63 -10.97
C GLY A 18 -8.14 -4.58 -10.42
N ALA A 19 -8.42 -4.04 -9.22
CA ALA A 19 -7.69 -2.91 -8.67
C ALA A 19 -7.92 -2.73 -7.17
N LEU A 20 -6.99 -2.02 -6.54
CA LEU A 20 -7.09 -1.46 -5.20
C LEU A 20 -7.43 0.03 -5.28
N GLU A 21 -8.41 0.48 -4.52
CA GLU A 21 -8.73 1.91 -4.36
C GLU A 21 -8.75 2.28 -2.89
N LEU A 22 -8.08 3.39 -2.53
CA LEU A 22 -7.98 3.91 -1.17
C LEU A 22 -8.22 5.43 -1.19
N ALA A 23 -8.93 5.95 -0.20
CA ALA A 23 -8.95 7.39 0.08
C ALA A 23 -7.77 7.72 1.00
N VAL A 24 -6.97 8.72 0.64
CA VAL A 24 -5.82 9.15 1.45
C VAL A 24 -5.90 10.66 1.64
N ARG A 25 -5.91 11.10 2.90
CA ARG A 25 -5.78 12.51 3.26
C ARG A 25 -4.30 12.86 3.40
N ALA A 26 -3.92 14.05 2.93
CA ALA A 26 -2.61 14.64 3.20
C ALA A 26 -2.81 16.08 3.66
N GLU A 27 -2.18 16.49 4.76
CA GLU A 27 -2.25 17.89 5.19
C GLU A 27 -1.41 18.81 4.28
N TYR A 28 -0.30 18.28 3.76
CA TYR A 28 0.66 18.99 2.93
C TYR A 28 1.01 18.16 1.69
N ALA A 29 1.34 18.84 0.59
CA ALA A 29 1.87 18.20 -0.62
C ALA A 29 3.38 17.94 -0.44
N THR A 30 3.71 16.88 0.29
CA THR A 30 5.07 16.67 0.83
C THR A 30 6.11 16.25 -0.21
N GLY A 31 5.69 15.73 -1.37
CA GLY A 31 6.58 15.10 -2.34
C GLY A 31 7.12 13.73 -1.90
N GLU A 32 6.69 13.22 -0.74
CA GLU A 32 7.05 11.89 -0.24
C GLU A 32 6.26 10.79 -0.97
N ARG A 33 6.63 9.52 -0.77
CA ARG A 33 5.88 8.39 -1.33
C ARG A 33 4.97 7.78 -0.28
N VAL A 34 3.74 7.51 -0.67
CA VAL A 34 2.93 6.50 0.01
C VAL A 34 3.09 5.18 -0.74
N ARG A 35 3.46 4.11 -0.04
CA ARG A 35 3.64 2.76 -0.58
C ARG A 35 2.60 1.83 0.02
N VAL A 36 1.93 1.06 -0.82
CA VAL A 36 1.14 -0.11 -0.41
C VAL A 36 2.02 -1.34 -0.53
N VAL A 37 2.00 -2.18 0.50
CA VAL A 37 2.66 -3.49 0.53
C VAL A 37 1.59 -4.54 0.84
N LEU A 38 1.50 -5.55 -0.02
CA LEU A 38 0.59 -6.69 0.10
C LEU A 38 1.43 -7.97 0.16
N PRO A 39 1.73 -8.48 1.37
CA PRO A 39 2.38 -9.77 1.51
C PRO A 39 1.51 -10.89 0.92
N SER A 40 2.19 -11.80 0.23
CA SER A 40 1.63 -13.01 -0.38
C SER A 40 2.74 -14.05 -0.26
N ASP A 41 3.06 -14.35 1.00
CA ASP A 41 4.33 -14.99 1.35
C ASP A 41 4.31 -16.48 0.99
N ASP A 42 5.33 -16.94 0.28
CA ASP A 42 5.56 -18.37 0.03
C ASP A 42 6.53 -18.89 1.09
N PRO A 43 6.07 -19.73 2.05
CA PRO A 43 6.96 -20.27 3.09
C PRO A 43 8.07 -21.18 2.54
N ALA A 44 8.00 -21.58 1.27
CA ALA A 44 9.04 -22.33 0.58
C ALA A 44 10.20 -21.46 0.09
N THR A 45 10.08 -20.13 0.08
CA THR A 45 11.12 -19.22 -0.41
C THR A 45 11.87 -18.53 0.75
N PRO A 46 13.15 -18.20 0.55
CA PRO A 46 13.87 -17.36 1.50
C PRO A 46 13.50 -15.88 1.28
N GLY A 47 12.91 -15.24 2.29
CA GLY A 47 12.62 -13.80 2.26
C GLY A 47 11.20 -13.49 2.69
N THR A 48 10.69 -12.33 2.25
CA THR A 48 9.26 -12.01 2.35
C THR A 48 8.77 -11.63 0.98
N ASP A 49 7.88 -12.46 0.43
CA ASP A 49 7.30 -12.27 -0.89
C ASP A 49 6.08 -11.35 -0.82
N ARG A 50 6.03 -10.39 -1.75
CA ARG A 50 5.00 -9.35 -1.71
C ARG A 50 4.76 -8.68 -3.05
N TYR A 51 3.59 -8.07 -3.14
CA TYR A 51 3.28 -7.05 -4.13
C TYR A 51 3.48 -5.66 -3.52
N SER A 52 3.99 -4.71 -4.30
CA SER A 52 4.08 -3.31 -3.86
C SER A 52 3.76 -2.31 -4.97
N VAL A 53 3.15 -1.18 -4.58
CA VAL A 53 2.93 -0.03 -5.46
C VAL A 53 3.10 1.25 -4.66
N SER A 54 3.39 2.37 -5.32
CA SER A 54 3.51 3.65 -4.62
C SER A 54 3.09 4.83 -5.46
N SER A 55 2.72 5.91 -4.79
CA SER A 55 2.43 7.21 -5.41
C SER A 55 3.06 8.34 -4.62
N THR A 56 3.46 9.39 -5.34
CA THR A 56 4.02 10.59 -4.73
C THR A 56 2.90 11.50 -4.22
N VAL A 57 3.03 11.96 -2.97
CA VAL A 57 2.08 12.86 -2.31
C VAL A 57 2.29 14.29 -2.80
N THR A 58 1.66 14.62 -3.92
CA THR A 58 1.68 15.96 -4.53
C THR A 58 0.36 16.72 -4.35
N TRP A 59 -0.44 16.35 -3.35
CA TRP A 59 -1.76 16.93 -3.09
C TRP A 59 -1.91 17.33 -1.62
N THR A 60 -2.91 18.15 -1.35
CA THR A 60 -3.43 18.45 0.00
C THR A 60 -4.90 18.04 0.08
N GLY A 61 -5.40 17.76 1.29
CA GLY A 61 -6.74 17.23 1.52
C GLY A 61 -6.89 15.76 1.11
N TRP A 62 -8.12 15.35 0.82
CA TRP A 62 -8.46 13.99 0.42
C TRP A 62 -8.20 13.74 -1.06
N LYS A 63 -7.55 12.63 -1.38
CA LYS A 63 -7.42 12.11 -2.74
C LYS A 63 -7.73 10.62 -2.78
N ARG A 64 -8.47 10.20 -3.79
CA ARG A 64 -8.63 8.77 -4.11
C ARG A 64 -7.44 8.31 -4.94
N LEU A 65 -6.72 7.34 -4.41
CA LEU A 65 -5.66 6.63 -5.12
C LEU A 65 -6.24 5.30 -5.60
N ARG A 66 -5.96 4.96 -6.85
CA ARG A 66 -6.39 3.73 -7.47
C ARG A 66 -5.20 3.14 -8.22
N TRP A 67 -4.95 1.86 -8.00
CA TRP A 67 -3.95 1.08 -8.72
C TRP A 67 -4.58 -0.21 -9.22
N ASP A 68 -4.52 -0.46 -10.52
CA ASP A 68 -4.83 -1.77 -11.07
C ASP A 68 -3.83 -2.80 -10.51
N LEU A 69 -4.28 -4.04 -10.27
CA LEU A 69 -3.40 -5.05 -9.67
C LEU A 69 -2.14 -5.32 -10.51
N LYS A 70 -2.24 -5.17 -11.85
CA LYS A 70 -1.11 -5.26 -12.78
C LYS A 70 -0.03 -4.19 -12.60
N GLU A 71 -0.34 -3.08 -11.92
CA GLU A 71 0.62 -2.01 -11.62
C GLU A 71 1.51 -2.35 -10.42
N PHE A 72 1.12 -3.35 -9.62
CA PHE A 72 1.92 -3.77 -8.49
C PHE A 72 3.16 -4.52 -8.96
N ARG A 73 4.31 -4.07 -8.46
CA ARG A 73 5.57 -4.76 -8.64
C ARG A 73 5.59 -6.00 -7.76
N GLN A 74 6.01 -7.12 -8.34
CA GLN A 74 6.39 -8.32 -7.60
C GLN A 74 7.78 -8.12 -6.98
N GLU A 75 7.88 -8.34 -5.68
CA GLU A 75 9.12 -8.36 -4.92
C GLU A 75 9.26 -9.76 -4.29
N GLY A 76 10.20 -10.56 -4.81
CA GLY A 76 10.30 -11.98 -4.48
C GLY A 76 9.49 -12.87 -5.45
N ASN A 77 8.92 -13.96 -4.95
CA ASN A 77 8.04 -14.89 -5.68
C ASN A 77 6.67 -15.02 -5.00
N PRO A 78 5.83 -13.98 -5.03
CA PRO A 78 4.55 -13.99 -4.33
C PRO A 78 3.66 -15.14 -4.82
N VAL A 79 3.01 -15.85 -3.89
CA VAL A 79 2.14 -17.01 -4.18
C VAL A 79 1.09 -16.67 -5.24
N GLY A 80 0.56 -15.45 -5.19
CA GLY A 80 -0.34 -14.91 -6.19
C GLY A 80 -1.47 -14.11 -5.57
N TRP A 81 -2.33 -13.55 -6.42
CA TRP A 81 -3.50 -12.80 -5.94
C TRP A 81 -4.50 -13.64 -5.17
N HIS A 82 -4.42 -14.97 -5.22
CA HIS A 82 -5.27 -15.87 -4.44
C HIS A 82 -4.84 -16.00 -2.96
N GLN A 83 -3.73 -15.38 -2.57
CA GLN A 83 -3.28 -15.30 -1.18
C GLN A 83 -2.70 -13.91 -0.90
N ILE A 84 -3.43 -13.11 -0.14
CA ILE A 84 -2.99 -11.80 0.39
C ILE A 84 -3.13 -11.84 1.91
N ASP A 85 -2.01 -11.74 2.61
CA ASP A 85 -1.97 -11.98 4.05
C ASP A 85 -2.45 -10.76 4.84
N ASN A 86 -2.22 -9.55 4.32
CA ASN A 86 -2.60 -8.27 4.90
C ASN A 86 -2.36 -7.14 3.90
N LEU A 87 -2.81 -5.93 4.26
CA LEU A 87 -2.44 -4.71 3.56
C LEU A 87 -1.69 -3.78 4.50
N THR A 88 -0.49 -3.36 4.11
CA THR A 88 0.29 -2.35 4.85
C THR A 88 0.48 -1.11 4.01
N LEU A 89 0.06 0.04 4.53
CA LEU A 89 0.32 1.36 3.95
C LEU A 89 1.49 2.01 4.69
N VAL A 90 2.50 2.43 3.94
CA VAL A 90 3.77 2.92 4.47
C VAL A 90 4.04 4.31 3.93
N GLY A 91 4.29 5.27 4.83
CA GLY A 91 4.83 6.57 4.45
C GLY A 91 6.36 6.49 4.31
N GLU A 92 6.89 6.63 3.10
CA GLU A 92 8.32 6.61 2.80
C GLU A 92 8.85 8.03 2.64
N CYS A 93 9.59 8.50 3.65
CA CYS A 93 10.35 9.74 3.57
C CYS A 93 11.78 9.41 3.11
N TRP A 94 12.14 9.72 1.88
CA TRP A 94 13.53 9.69 1.46
C TRP A 94 14.18 11.02 1.83
N GLY A 95 15.01 11.02 2.87
CA GLY A 95 15.97 12.11 3.14
C GLY A 95 15.41 13.46 3.61
N ASN A 96 14.14 13.58 3.96
CA ASN A 96 13.57 14.85 4.43
C ASN A 96 13.07 14.75 5.89
N PRO A 97 13.89 15.09 6.90
CA PRO A 97 13.53 14.98 8.32
C PRO A 97 12.49 16.02 8.79
N GLY A 98 11.96 16.87 7.90
CA GLY A 98 11.19 18.07 8.25
C GLY A 98 9.66 17.95 8.23
N VAL A 99 9.07 16.81 7.85
CA VAL A 99 7.60 16.66 7.86
C VAL A 99 7.16 15.74 8.99
N THR A 100 6.81 16.37 10.12
CA THR A 100 6.62 15.73 11.42
C THR A 100 5.21 15.21 11.67
N GLN A 101 4.27 15.34 10.73
CA GLN A 101 2.88 14.93 10.94
C GLN A 101 2.33 14.15 9.74
N ARG A 102 1.78 12.97 10.04
CA ARG A 102 1.37 11.94 9.07
C ARG A 102 -0.01 11.46 9.47
N TRP A 103 -1.02 11.77 8.68
CA TRP A 103 -2.40 11.35 8.95
C TRP A 103 -2.94 10.65 7.71
N ILE A 104 -3.06 9.33 7.77
CA ILE A 104 -4.00 8.60 6.91
C ILE A 104 -5.19 8.30 7.83
N ASP A 105 -6.24 9.12 7.73
CA ASP A 105 -7.36 9.09 8.67
C ASP A 105 -8.33 7.95 8.39
N ASP A 106 -8.60 7.62 7.13
CA ASP A 106 -9.56 6.59 6.73
C ASP A 106 -9.09 5.78 5.53
N LEU A 107 -9.48 4.51 5.51
CA LEU A 107 -9.15 3.56 4.45
C LEU A 107 -10.42 2.81 4.02
N ILE A 108 -10.91 3.10 2.79
CA ILE A 108 -12.07 2.40 2.22
C ILE A 108 -11.58 1.51 1.09
N LEU A 109 -11.57 0.19 1.31
CA LEU A 109 -11.34 -0.80 0.26
C LEU A 109 -12.60 -0.94 -0.58
N ARG A 110 -12.49 -0.69 -1.89
CA ARG A 110 -13.56 -0.97 -2.85
C ARG A 110 -13.11 -2.03 -3.83
N THR A 111 -13.76 -3.19 -3.77
CA THR A 111 -13.68 -4.22 -4.79
C THR A 111 -14.75 -3.92 -5.84
N ARG A 112 -14.42 -4.06 -7.13
CA ARG A 112 -15.45 -4.08 -8.19
C ARG A 112 -16.06 -5.47 -8.26
#